data_AF-E5WVV1-F1
#
_entry.id   AF-E5WVV1-F1
#
_cell.length_a   1.000
_cell.length_b   1.000
_cell.length_c   1.000
_cell.angle_alpha   90.00
_cell.angle_beta   90.00
_cell.angle_gamma   90.00
#
_symmetry.space_group_name_H-M   'P 1'
#
loop_
_entity.id
_entity.type
_entity.pdbx_description
1 polymer ?
#
loop_
_entity_poly.entity_id
_entity_poly.type
_entity_poly.pdbx_seq_one_letter_code
_entity_poly.pdbx_strand_id
1 'polypeptide(L)'
;MFIIIGLMLTGMLLGYLLRRKNLCRIHNVITVLIWVLLFILGVEVGGNEQIIKGLHTIGIEAIILTLGGTLGSVIAAWALWKALYKKKGEAA
;
A
#
# COMPACT_ATOMS: atom_id res chain seq x y z
N MET A 1 17.14 0.43 10.79
CA MET A 1 15.73 0.30 11.22
C MET A 1 15.25 1.47 12.06
N PHE A 2 15.99 1.88 13.10
CA PHE A 2 15.64 3.05 13.92
C PHE A 2 15.41 4.34 13.13
N ILE A 3 16.20 4.62 12.08
CA ILE A 3 16.00 5.81 11.23
C ILE A 3 14.64 5.76 10.52
N ILE A 4 14.24 4.58 10.03
CA ILE A 4 12.96 4.39 9.32
C ILE A 4 11.80 4.60 10.30
N ILE A 5 11.90 4.02 11.50
CA ILE A 5 10.90 4.17 12.57
C ILE A 5 10.82 5.64 13.02
N GLY A 6 11.97 6.29 13.21
CA GLY A 6 12.07 7.70 13.56
C GLY A 6 11.42 8.59 12.49
N LEU A 7 11.71 8.34 11.22
CA LEU A 7 11.11 9.06 10.09
C LEU A 7 9.59 8.89 10.03
N MET A 8 9.08 7.68 10.27
CA MET A 8 7.63 7.42 10.36
C MET A 8 6.97 8.20 11.50
N LEU A 9 7.60 8.21 12.69
CA LEU A 9 7.11 8.96 13.84
C LEU A 9 7.11 10.46 13.58
N THR A 10 8.20 10.99 13.02
CA THR A 10 8.30 12.40 12.65
C THR A 10 7.27 12.79 11.59
N GLY A 11 7.04 11.93 10.59
CA GLY A 11 6.00 12.15 9.57
C GLY A 11 4.59 12.19 10.16
N MET A 12 4.28 11.32 11.12
CA MET A 12 2.98 11.31 11.82
C MET A 12 2.80 12.56 12.69
N LEU A 13 3.84 12.97 13.42
CA LEU A 13 3.85 14.19 14.23
C LEU A 13 3.65 15.45 13.37
N LEU A 14 4.37 15.56 12.25
CA LEU A 14 4.22 16.65 11.28
C LEU A 14 2.81 16.67 10.69
N GLY A 15 2.27 15.51 10.29
CA GLY A 15 0.91 15.38 9.78
C GLY A 15 -0.15 15.80 10.81
N TYR A 16 0.06 15.47 12.09
CA TYR A 16 -0.83 15.87 13.17
C TYR A 16 -0.80 17.39 13.42
N LEU A 17 0.39 18.00 13.39
CA LEU A 17 0.56 19.44 13.59
C LEU A 17 -0.05 20.26 12.43
N LEU A 18 0.02 19.76 11.19
CA LEU A 18 -0.53 20.40 9.99
C LEU A 18 -2.04 20.16 9.79
N ARG A 19 -2.68 19.29 10.59
CA ARG A 19 -4.10 18.89 10.44
C ARG A 19 -5.10 20.05 10.52
N ARG A 20 -4.75 21.16 11.18
CA ARG A 20 -5.65 22.33 11.35
C ARG A 20 -5.70 23.28 10.15
N LYS A 21 -4.83 23.15 9.14
CA LYS A 21 -4.88 24.01 7.95
C LYS A 21 -5.68 23.34 6.83
N ASN A 22 -6.42 24.11 6.04
CA ASN A 22 -7.11 23.61 4.85
C ASN A 22 -6.08 23.27 3.75
N LEU A 23 -5.59 22.02 3.77
CA LEU A 23 -4.57 21.50 2.85
C LEU A 23 -5.15 21.06 1.49
N CYS A 24 -6.33 21.57 1.07
CA CYS A 24 -6.95 21.19 -0.21
C CYS A 24 -6.01 21.32 -1.42
N ARG A 25 -5.11 22.31 -1.40
CA ARG A 25 -4.14 22.50 -2.49
C ARG A 25 -3.01 21.46 -2.48
N ILE A 26 -2.69 20.89 -1.32
CA ILE A 26 -1.67 19.84 -1.18
C ILE A 26 -2.17 18.54 -1.78
N HIS A 27 -3.45 18.19 -1.64
CA HIS A 27 -4.01 17.02 -2.31
C HIS A 27 -3.80 17.10 -3.83
N ASN A 28 -4.05 18.26 -4.44
CA ASN A 28 -3.85 18.45 -5.87
C ASN A 28 -2.36 18.33 -6.27
N VAL A 29 -1.45 18.89 -5.46
CA VAL A 29 0.00 18.74 -5.67
C VAL A 29 0.44 17.28 -5.55
N ILE A 30 -0.07 16.53 -4.57
CA ILE A 30 0.23 15.10 -4.40
C ILE A 30 -0.25 14.32 -5.63
N THR A 31 -1.46 14.56 -6.12
CA THR A 31 -1.98 13.88 -7.31
C THR A 31 -1.11 14.14 -8.55
N VAL A 32 -0.68 15.39 -8.76
CA VAL A 32 0.25 15.72 -9.86
C VAL A 32 1.59 15.01 -9.69
N LEU A 33 2.15 14.99 -8.48
CA LEU A 33 3.41 14.27 -8.19
C LEU A 33 3.28 12.77 -8.44
N ILE A 34 2.16 12.14 -8.07
CA ILE A 34 1.89 10.73 -8.35
C ILE A 34 1.87 10.50 -9.87
N TRP A 35 1.20 11.37 -10.62
CA TRP A 35 1.17 11.30 -12.08
C TRP A 35 2.57 11.35 -12.70
N VAL A 36 3.40 12.31 -12.25
CA VAL A 36 4.79 12.42 -12.71
C VAL A 36 5.61 11.19 -12.34
N LEU A 37 5.47 10.69 -11.11
CA LEU A 37 6.17 9.49 -10.65
C LEU A 37 5.79 8.25 -11.49
N LEU A 38 4.49 8.05 -11.72
CA LEU A 38 4.00 6.94 -12.55
C LEU A 38 4.47 7.06 -14.00
N PHE A 39 4.54 8.29 -14.54
CA PHE A 39 5.05 8.53 -15.87
C PHE A 39 6.53 8.17 -15.99
N ILE A 40 7.37 8.64 -15.07
CA ILE A 40 8.81 8.33 -15.04
C ILE A 40 9.01 6.82 -14.90
N LEU A 41 8.29 6.18 -13.98
CA LEU A 41 8.34 4.74 -13.78
C LEU A 41 7.98 3.98 -15.07
N GLY A 42 6.93 4.41 -15.78
CA GLY A 42 6.54 3.82 -17.06
C GLY A 42 7.63 3.94 -18.13
N VAL A 43 8.32 5.08 -18.19
CA VAL A 43 9.44 5.29 -19.13
C VAL A 43 10.65 4.43 -18.76
N GLU A 44 11.04 4.37 -17.48
CA GLU A 44 12.16 3.56 -17.01
C GLU A 44 11.93 2.06 -17.26
N VAL A 45 10.71 1.59 -17.00
CA VAL A 45 10.31 0.18 -17.21
C VAL A 45 10.16 -0.14 -18.70
N GLY A 46 9.63 0.79 -19.50
CA GLY A 46 9.41 0.61 -20.94
C GLY A 46 10.66 0.75 -21.81
N GLY A 47 11.67 1.51 -21.35
CA GLY A 47 12.94 1.70 -22.08
C GLY A 47 13.94 0.56 -21.91
N ASN A 48 13.69 -0.39 -21.01
CA ASN A 48 14.62 -1.46 -20.68
C ASN A 48 14.10 -2.82 -21.19
N GLU A 49 14.67 -3.31 -22.30
CA GLU A 49 14.31 -4.61 -22.91
C GLU A 49 14.43 -5.79 -21.93
N GLN A 50 15.37 -5.73 -20.99
CA GLN A 50 15.58 -6.77 -19.98
C GLN A 50 14.45 -6.75 -18.95
N ILE A 51 13.96 -5.56 -18.58
CA ILE A 51 12.78 -5.40 -17.73
C ILE A 51 11.54 -5.85 -18.50
N ILE A 52 11.34 -5.45 -19.77
CA ILE A 52 10.17 -5.86 -20.58
C ILE A 52 10.09 -7.39 -20.74
N LYS A 53 11.21 -8.06 -21.05
CA LYS A 53 11.26 -9.52 -21.17
C LYS A 53 11.07 -10.20 -19.80
N GLY A 54 11.58 -9.60 -18.74
CA GLY A 54 11.34 -10.03 -17.35
C GLY A 54 9.93 -9.71 -16.84
N LEU A 55 9.23 -8.73 -17.41
CA LEU A 55 7.95 -8.22 -16.95
C LEU A 55 6.85 -9.27 -17.10
N HIS A 56 6.95 -10.13 -18.12
CA HIS A 56 6.03 -11.25 -18.26
C HIS A 56 6.18 -12.26 -17.12
N THR A 57 7.42 -12.64 -16.77
CA THR A 57 7.69 -13.59 -15.68
C THR A 57 7.39 -12.98 -14.31
N ILE A 58 7.91 -11.77 -14.03
CA ILE A 58 7.67 -11.03 -12.79
C ILE A 58 6.19 -10.66 -12.65
N GLY A 59 5.52 -10.34 -13.75
CA GLY A 59 4.10 -9.99 -13.78
C GLY A 59 3.21 -11.16 -13.37
N ILE A 60 3.47 -12.36 -13.89
CA ILE A 60 2.74 -13.57 -13.49
C ILE A 60 2.98 -13.89 -12.03
N GLU A 61 4.24 -13.83 -11.57
CA GLU A 61 4.59 -14.06 -10.17
C GLU A 61 3.91 -13.05 -9.24
N ALA A 62 3.91 -11.77 -9.61
CA ALA A 62 3.24 -10.71 -8.87
C ALA A 62 1.71 -10.91 -8.82
N ILE A 63 1.08 -11.38 -9.90
CA ILE A 63 -0.35 -11.70 -9.93
C ILE A 63 -0.65 -12.83 -8.96
N ILE A 64 0.13 -13.91 -8.99
CA ILE A 64 -0.06 -15.07 -8.11
C ILE A 64 0.12 -14.66 -6.64
N LEU A 65 1.17 -13.90 -6.32
CA LEU A 65 1.43 -13.41 -4.97
C LEU A 65 0.35 -12.44 -4.49
N THR A 66 -0.13 -11.53 -5.35
CA THR A 66 -1.18 -10.58 -5.01
C THR A 66 -2.51 -11.29 -4.78
N LEU A 67 -2.92 -12.19 -5.67
CA LEU A 67 -4.15 -12.96 -5.52
C LEU A 67 -4.08 -13.89 -4.30
N GLY A 68 -2.99 -14.63 -4.13
CA GLY A 68 -2.81 -15.51 -2.98
C GLY A 68 -2.77 -14.74 -1.66
N GLY A 69 -2.02 -13.64 -1.61
CA GLY A 69 -1.90 -12.79 -0.43
C GLY A 69 -3.21 -12.07 -0.07
N THR A 70 -3.93 -11.54 -1.05
CA THR A 70 -5.23 -10.87 -0.82
C THR A 70 -6.31 -11.87 -0.40
N LEU A 71 -6.47 -12.99 -1.11
CA LEU A 71 -7.43 -14.03 -0.75
C LEU A 71 -7.11 -14.64 0.62
N GLY A 72 -5.84 -14.94 0.88
CA GLY A 72 -5.39 -15.44 2.18
C GLY A 72 -5.69 -14.46 3.31
N SER A 73 -5.41 -13.17 3.10
CA SER A 73 -5.70 -12.11 4.09
C SER A 73 -7.20 -11.97 4.36
N VAL A 74 -8.03 -12.01 3.32
CA VAL A 74 -9.50 -11.94 3.45
C VAL A 74 -10.05 -13.16 4.19
N ILE A 75 -9.58 -14.37 3.86
CA ILE A 75 -9.99 -15.61 4.53
C ILE A 75 -9.55 -15.59 6.01
N ALA A 76 -8.33 -15.17 6.30
CA ALA A 76 -7.82 -15.06 7.66
C ALA A 76 -8.61 -14.03 8.48
N ALA A 77 -8.91 -12.87 7.90
CA ALA A 77 -9.74 -11.83 8.53
C ALA A 77 -11.16 -12.34 8.80
N TRP A 78 -11.76 -13.08 7.86
CA TRP A 78 -13.08 -13.68 8.02
C TRP A 78 -13.10 -14.78 9.09
N ALA A 79 -12.07 -15.64 9.12
CA ALA A 79 -11.93 -16.66 10.15
C ALA A 79 -11.76 -16.04 11.55
N LEU A 80 -10.95 -14.98 11.66
CA LEU A 80 -10.78 -14.22 12.89
C LEU A 80 -12.11 -13.59 13.34
N TRP A 81 -12.84 -12.96 12.41
CA TRP A 81 -14.15 -12.38 12.70
C TRP A 81 -15.13 -13.42 13.25
N LYS A 82 -15.20 -14.59 12.61
CA LYS A 82 -16.08 -15.69 13.03
C LYS A 82 -15.66 -16.27 14.39
N ALA A 83 -14.37 -16.42 14.65
CA ALA A 83 -13.85 -16.89 15.93
C ALA A 83 -14.15 -15.92 17.08
N LEU A 84 -13.99 -14.61 16.85
CA LEU A 84 -14.29 -13.58 17.83
C LEU A 84 -15.79 -13.46 18.11
N TYR A 85 -16.65 -13.57 17.09
CA TYR A 85 -18.10 -13.56 17.28
C TYR A 85 -18.63 -14.84 17.96
N LYS A 86 -18.06 -16.02 17.64
CA LYS A 86 -18.43 -17.28 18.31
C LYS A 86 -18.12 -17.21 19.82
N LYS A 87 -16.98 -16.65 20.22
CA LYS A 87 -16.64 -16.42 21.63
C LYS A 87 -17.57 -15.44 22.35
N LYS A 88 -18.20 -14.51 21.62
CA LYS A 88 -19.12 -13.53 22.21
C LYS A 88 -20.54 -14.08 22.41
N GLY A 89 -20.91 -15.17 21.70
CA GLY A 89 -22.20 -15.85 21.84
C GLY A 89 -22.25 -16.93 22.92
N GLU A 90 -21.11 -17.40 23.43
CA GLU A 90 -21.02 -18.37 24.54
C GLU A 90 -20.88 -17.69 25.92
N ALA A 91 -20.80 -16.36 25.96
CA ALA A 91 -20.71 -15.56 27.18
C ALA A 91 -22.01 -14.80 27.53
N ALA A 92 -23.14 -15.21 26.93
CA ALA A 92 -24.48 -14.69 27.22
C ALA A 92 -25.37 -15.81 27.78
#